data_AF-A0A813S409-F1
#
_entry.id   AF-A0A813S409-F1
#
_cell.length_a   1.000
_cell.length_b   1.000
_cell.length_c   1.000
_cell.angle_alpha   90.00
_cell.angle_beta   90.00
_cell.angle_gamma   90.00
#
_symmetry.space_group_name_H-M   'P 1'
#
loop_
_entity.id
_entity.type
_entity.pdbx_description
1 polymer ?
#
loop_
_entity_poly.entity_id
_entity_poly.type
_entity_poly.pdbx_seq_one_letter_code
_entity_poly.pdbx_strand_id
1 'polypeptide(L)'
;MTLHKEVIPLSKNDCFDSHQSKLELKLSTDNSTENSEDDIQEESRQNWNSRFEFLLACVGYSVGLGNVWRFGYLCSKSGGGAFLIPYFINLIIVAVPLMFMEFSVGQFTQRGPIGAMSRICPLFKGTGIATVILSFFLTTYYIVIIAWDLYFLFGSFRSEVLWNGCNNTWNTKDCWDGSLDISQKLSNNSKSPTEEFFRYKILDQSLSMEDFGLPKLDLLLLVGLGWLIVYFCIWKGVKSTGKVVYVTALFPYFVLIVILIRGVTLDGSVEGLKYFLIPKWGDLLKPSVWANAAIQNFNSIGVAFGGLISMSSYNKRDKKILGNVLAISVIDAFTSIICGSTVFSVLGYIAKTQSKTVDDVIESGPGLIFMVLPEAIRNMTFSPLWGILFFTMIFLLGIDSQFTMVETVVTTIEDEFNVQVKKYIKRREILVFLVCFFTFFLSLPNICPGGIYYFTIVDFFSSGVSLFYIAFFEVIAIVWIYGANRLAKNVFLMTGSKPNRYFVICWYIISPLFIIIIWTFNWIKYEPVKYGNYEFPVGAQLFGWCIALVSIVAIPLGAIHTIIKTPGKNFSEKFFTSLKPTILDIDQTPHEYVTTKVDNRAKFIKSNKTTPETIVF
;
A
#
# COMPACT_ATOMS: atom_id res chain seq x y z
N MET A 1 -34.08 27.86 -33.73
CA MET A 1 -35.12 27.09 -34.46
C MET A 1 -34.42 26.43 -35.63
N THR A 2 -34.49 25.08 -35.69
CA THR A 2 -34.07 24.17 -36.79
C THR A 2 -32.61 24.19 -37.27
N LEU A 3 -31.80 23.33 -36.66
CA LEU A 3 -30.54 22.78 -37.20
C LEU A 3 -30.86 21.65 -38.19
N HIS A 4 -30.44 21.79 -39.44
CA HIS A 4 -30.39 20.67 -40.40
C HIS A 4 -29.12 19.84 -40.15
N LYS A 5 -29.32 18.54 -39.89
CA LYS A 5 -28.28 17.52 -39.94
C LYS A 5 -28.05 17.12 -41.40
N GLU A 6 -26.89 17.43 -41.96
CA GLU A 6 -26.41 16.75 -43.16
C GLU A 6 -25.70 15.46 -42.77
N VAL A 7 -26.21 14.35 -43.29
CA VAL A 7 -25.63 13.02 -43.23
C VAL A 7 -24.88 12.83 -44.55
N ILE A 8 -23.55 12.82 -44.50
CA ILE A 8 -22.72 12.47 -45.66
C ILE A 8 -22.53 10.94 -45.66
N PRO A 9 -22.90 10.22 -46.74
CA PRO A 9 -22.74 8.78 -46.81
C PRO A 9 -21.27 8.41 -47.05
N LEU A 10 -20.75 7.48 -46.25
CA LEU A 10 -19.46 6.85 -46.47
C LEU A 10 -19.54 5.99 -47.75
N SER A 11 -18.89 6.45 -48.81
CA SER A 11 -18.69 5.67 -50.03
C SER A 11 -17.69 4.53 -49.76
N LYS A 12 -18.05 3.31 -50.16
CA LYS A 12 -17.13 2.18 -50.28
C LYS A 12 -16.23 2.45 -51.48
N ASN A 13 -15.03 3.02 -51.27
CA ASN A 13 -13.82 2.77 -52.09
C ASN A 13 -12.59 3.68 -51.81
N ASP A 14 -12.54 4.44 -50.72
CA ASP A 14 -11.31 5.19 -50.41
C ASP A 14 -10.28 4.31 -49.69
N CYS A 15 -9.39 3.73 -50.50
CA CYS A 15 -8.17 3.05 -50.06
C CYS A 15 -7.28 4.08 -49.34
N PHE A 16 -7.00 3.83 -48.05
CA PHE A 16 -6.12 4.67 -47.23
C PHE A 16 -4.70 4.64 -47.80
N ASP A 17 -4.24 5.77 -48.33
CA ASP A 17 -2.99 5.86 -49.08
C ASP A 17 -1.77 5.74 -48.14
N SER A 18 -1.07 4.60 -48.23
CA SER A 18 0.11 4.23 -47.44
C SER A 18 1.31 5.18 -47.60
N HIS A 19 1.24 6.12 -48.54
CA HIS A 19 2.30 7.06 -48.83
C HIS A 19 2.38 8.21 -47.81
N GLN A 20 1.26 8.60 -47.19
CA GLN A 20 1.20 9.72 -46.25
C GLN A 20 1.79 9.36 -44.87
N SER A 21 1.66 8.10 -44.44
CA SER A 21 2.31 7.61 -43.20
C SER A 21 3.83 7.46 -43.35
N LYS A 22 4.33 7.22 -44.57
CA LYS A 22 5.78 7.21 -44.86
C LYS A 22 6.38 8.62 -44.91
N LEU A 23 5.57 9.64 -45.20
CA LEU A 23 6.03 11.03 -45.26
C LEU A 23 6.21 11.62 -43.85
N GLU A 24 5.30 11.32 -42.91
CA GLU A 24 5.45 11.73 -41.50
C GLU A 24 6.63 11.04 -40.81
N LEU A 25 7.01 9.82 -41.23
CA LEU A 25 8.17 9.10 -40.71
C LEU A 25 9.52 9.57 -41.29
N LYS A 26 9.50 10.21 -42.48
CA LYS A 26 10.71 10.78 -43.10
C LYS A 26 11.03 12.19 -42.62
N LEU A 27 10.05 12.99 -42.22
CA LEU A 27 10.30 14.32 -41.64
C LEU A 27 10.90 14.28 -40.22
N SER A 28 10.90 13.14 -39.54
CA SER A 28 11.62 12.94 -38.28
C SER A 28 13.03 12.35 -38.44
N THR A 29 13.46 12.06 -39.67
CA THR A 29 14.71 11.35 -39.94
C THR A 29 15.40 11.98 -41.15
N ASP A 30 16.07 13.12 -40.94
CA ASP A 30 17.31 13.48 -41.67
C ASP A 30 17.86 14.83 -41.18
N ASN A 31 18.98 14.75 -40.44
CA ASN A 31 20.23 15.50 -40.62
C ASN A 31 20.95 15.70 -39.28
N SER A 32 21.74 14.71 -38.85
CA SER A 32 23.21 14.82 -38.71
C SER A 32 23.80 13.70 -37.85
N THR A 33 24.93 13.17 -38.35
CA THR A 33 25.92 12.26 -37.75
C THR A 33 25.61 10.76 -37.63
N GLU A 34 26.11 10.05 -38.64
CA GLU A 34 26.57 8.66 -38.60
C GLU A 34 27.51 8.41 -37.40
N ASN A 35 27.13 7.48 -36.52
CA ASN A 35 27.96 6.43 -35.90
C ASN A 35 27.22 5.80 -34.70
N SER A 36 27.29 4.47 -34.59
CA SER A 36 26.74 3.55 -33.57
C SER A 36 25.33 2.96 -33.82
N GLU A 37 25.26 2.03 -34.77
CA GLU A 37 24.26 0.95 -34.81
C GLU A 37 24.60 -0.15 -33.79
N ASP A 38 24.60 0.17 -32.49
CA ASP A 38 24.61 -0.83 -31.42
C ASP A 38 23.27 -0.79 -30.66
N ASP A 39 22.41 -1.77 -30.94
CA ASP A 39 21.33 -2.33 -30.12
C ASP A 39 20.63 -1.41 -29.09
N ILE A 40 19.57 -0.71 -29.53
CA ILE A 40 18.40 -0.46 -28.67
C ILE A 40 17.35 -1.53 -29.02
N GLN A 41 17.65 -2.79 -28.72
CA GLN A 41 16.60 -3.76 -28.48
C GLN A 41 15.80 -3.25 -27.27
N GLU A 42 14.53 -2.88 -27.46
CA GLU A 42 13.60 -2.70 -26.34
C GLU A 42 13.52 -4.05 -25.60
N GLU A 43 14.38 -4.23 -24.59
CA GLU A 43 14.32 -5.40 -23.72
C GLU A 43 12.89 -5.54 -23.20
N SER A 44 12.26 -6.67 -23.52
CA SER A 44 10.92 -6.98 -23.07
C SER A 44 10.86 -6.90 -21.55
N ARG A 45 9.95 -6.08 -21.00
CA ARG A 45 9.71 -5.95 -19.56
C ARG A 45 9.59 -7.35 -18.93
N GLN A 46 10.24 -7.53 -17.79
CA GLN A 46 10.14 -8.77 -17.04
C GLN A 46 8.67 -9.04 -16.66
N ASN A 47 8.28 -10.31 -16.63
CA ASN A 47 6.93 -10.70 -16.23
C ASN A 47 6.99 -11.70 -15.05
N TRP A 48 5.94 -11.72 -14.24
CA TRP A 48 5.70 -12.80 -13.27
C TRP A 48 5.78 -14.18 -13.95
N ASN A 49 6.35 -15.20 -13.29
CA ASN A 49 6.41 -16.54 -13.90
C ASN A 49 5.02 -17.19 -13.90
N SER A 50 4.21 -16.93 -12.88
CA SER A 50 2.85 -17.46 -12.78
C SER A 50 1.87 -16.41 -12.27
N ARG A 51 0.57 -16.65 -12.53
CA ARG A 51 -0.51 -15.82 -11.96
C ARG A 51 -0.56 -15.92 -10.43
N PHE A 52 -0.14 -17.05 -9.88
CA PHE A 52 -0.15 -17.29 -8.45
C PHE A 52 0.95 -16.48 -7.75
N GLU A 53 2.13 -16.33 -8.36
CA GLU A 53 3.19 -15.45 -7.86
C GLU A 53 2.72 -13.99 -7.76
N PHE A 54 2.04 -13.48 -8.81
CA PHE A 54 1.43 -12.15 -8.78
C PHE A 54 0.36 -12.03 -7.67
N LEU A 55 -0.53 -13.02 -7.56
CA LEU A 55 -1.59 -13.02 -6.55
C LEU A 55 -0.99 -12.99 -5.14
N LEU A 56 -0.01 -13.84 -4.84
CA LEU A 56 0.65 -13.87 -3.54
C LEU A 56 1.41 -12.58 -3.24
N ALA A 57 2.11 -12.00 -4.23
CA ALA A 57 2.79 -10.72 -4.05
C ALA A 57 1.81 -9.59 -3.69
N CYS A 58 0.65 -9.53 -4.34
CA CYS A 58 -0.37 -8.55 -3.99
C CYS A 58 -1.07 -8.87 -2.67
N VAL A 59 -1.27 -10.14 -2.33
CA VAL A 59 -1.78 -10.53 -1.00
C VAL A 59 -0.80 -10.12 0.10
N GLY A 60 0.49 -10.39 -0.05
CA GLY A 60 1.51 -9.96 0.92
C GLY A 60 1.66 -8.43 1.01
N TYR A 61 1.42 -7.71 -0.09
CA TYR A 61 1.38 -6.25 -0.07
C TYR A 61 0.16 -5.70 0.68
N SER A 62 -1.03 -6.25 0.43
CA SER A 62 -2.28 -5.77 1.06
C SER A 62 -2.45 -6.28 2.50
N VAL A 63 -1.98 -7.49 2.80
CA VAL A 63 -2.03 -8.07 4.14
C VAL A 63 -0.73 -7.75 4.86
N GLY A 64 -0.77 -6.77 5.76
CA GLY A 64 0.38 -6.31 6.52
C GLY A 64 0.07 -6.06 7.99
N LEU A 65 0.95 -5.28 8.63
CA LEU A 65 0.80 -4.87 10.02
C LEU A 65 -0.56 -4.22 10.32
N GLY A 66 -1.11 -3.49 9.35
CA GLY A 66 -2.43 -2.84 9.42
C GLY A 66 -3.58 -3.78 9.78
N ASN A 67 -3.53 -5.04 9.32
CA ASN A 67 -4.55 -6.04 9.62
C ASN A 67 -4.47 -6.50 11.09
N VAL A 68 -3.27 -6.50 11.67
CA VAL A 68 -3.02 -6.93 13.06
C VAL A 68 -3.30 -5.80 14.05
N TRP A 69 -2.68 -4.63 13.86
CA TRP A 69 -2.65 -3.59 14.90
C TRP A 69 -3.68 -2.46 14.79
N ARG A 70 -4.42 -2.39 13.66
CA ARG A 70 -5.29 -1.26 13.35
C ARG A 70 -6.72 -1.71 13.10
N PHE A 71 -6.95 -2.76 12.31
CA PHE A 71 -8.31 -3.23 12.02
C PHE A 71 -9.09 -3.57 13.29
N GLY A 72 -8.53 -4.41 14.16
CA GLY A 72 -9.19 -4.80 15.40
C GLY A 72 -9.48 -3.61 16.33
N TYR A 73 -8.50 -2.71 16.47
CA TYR A 73 -8.63 -1.47 17.23
C TYR A 73 -9.76 -0.57 16.69
N LEU A 74 -9.78 -0.34 15.37
CA LEU A 74 -10.81 0.47 14.74
C LEU A 74 -12.19 -0.17 14.85
N CYS A 75 -12.28 -1.49 14.67
CA CYS A 75 -13.53 -2.24 14.85
C CYS A 75 -14.09 -2.03 16.25
N SER A 76 -13.27 -2.23 17.28
CA SER A 76 -13.73 -2.14 18.67
C SER A 76 -14.11 -0.72 19.09
N LYS A 77 -13.34 0.30 18.67
CA LYS A 77 -13.64 1.72 18.93
C LYS A 77 -14.78 2.29 18.07
N SER A 78 -15.09 1.65 16.93
CA SER A 78 -16.10 2.13 15.96
C SER A 78 -17.39 1.30 15.96
N GLY A 79 -17.71 0.66 17.09
CA GLY A 79 -18.98 -0.03 17.30
C GLY A 79 -18.93 -1.56 17.29
N GLY A 80 -17.75 -2.15 17.47
CA GLY A 80 -17.54 -3.60 17.48
C GLY A 80 -18.01 -4.23 16.17
N GLY A 81 -18.78 -5.32 16.24
CA GLY A 81 -19.28 -6.01 15.06
C GLY A 81 -20.12 -5.16 14.10
N ALA A 82 -20.70 -4.05 14.58
CA ALA A 82 -21.44 -3.12 13.71
C ALA A 82 -20.53 -2.46 12.67
N PHE A 83 -19.24 -2.24 13.00
CA PHE A 83 -18.23 -1.65 12.11
C PHE A 83 -18.01 -2.46 10.82
N LEU A 84 -18.29 -3.77 10.85
CA LEU A 84 -18.15 -4.62 9.67
C LEU A 84 -19.07 -4.17 8.52
N ILE A 85 -20.23 -3.57 8.84
CA ILE A 85 -21.16 -3.04 7.82
C ILE A 85 -20.53 -1.91 6.99
N PRO A 86 -20.11 -0.77 7.58
CA PRO A 86 -19.46 0.29 6.82
C PRO A 86 -18.13 -0.17 6.19
N TYR A 87 -17.41 -1.09 6.85
CA TYR A 87 -16.18 -1.69 6.30
C TYR A 87 -16.44 -2.44 4.99
N PHE A 88 -17.37 -3.41 4.96
CA PHE A 88 -17.68 -4.19 3.76
C PHE A 88 -18.38 -3.38 2.68
N ILE A 89 -19.26 -2.43 3.05
CA ILE A 89 -19.87 -1.51 2.10
C ILE A 89 -18.79 -0.70 1.40
N ASN A 90 -17.89 -0.08 2.16
CA ASN A 90 -16.79 0.69 1.61
C ASN A 90 -15.85 -0.15 0.74
N LEU A 91 -15.53 -1.38 1.19
CA LEU A 91 -14.68 -2.32 0.47
C LEU A 91 -15.27 -2.59 -0.92
N ILE A 92 -16.56 -2.93 -0.98
CA ILE A 92 -17.24 -3.29 -2.22
C ILE A 92 -17.39 -2.07 -3.14
N ILE A 93 -17.86 -0.93 -2.65
CA ILE A 93 -18.24 0.21 -3.51
C ILE A 93 -17.10 1.18 -3.83
N VAL A 94 -16.01 1.17 -3.04
CA VAL A 94 -14.88 2.11 -3.20
C VAL A 94 -13.57 1.36 -3.44
N ALA A 95 -13.12 0.56 -2.48
CA ALA A 95 -11.75 0.04 -2.50
C ALA A 95 -11.53 -1.02 -3.59
N VAL A 96 -12.45 -1.96 -3.76
CA VAL A 96 -12.42 -2.98 -4.84
C VAL A 96 -12.43 -2.31 -6.23
N PRO A 97 -13.32 -1.35 -6.53
CA PRO A 97 -13.25 -0.57 -7.76
C PRO A 97 -11.92 0.15 -7.95
N LEU A 98 -11.41 0.86 -6.94
CA LEU A 98 -10.14 1.59 -7.08
C LEU A 98 -8.94 0.66 -7.28
N MET A 99 -8.89 -0.48 -6.58
CA MET A 99 -7.90 -1.53 -6.83
C MET A 99 -7.98 -2.04 -8.28
N PHE A 100 -9.20 -2.26 -8.79
CA PHE A 100 -9.38 -2.68 -10.18
C PHE A 100 -8.93 -1.60 -11.18
N MET A 101 -9.13 -0.33 -10.86
CA MET A 101 -8.66 0.80 -11.66
C MET A 101 -7.13 0.82 -11.73
N GLU A 102 -6.44 0.77 -10.58
CA GLU A 102 -4.97 0.80 -10.52
C GLU A 102 -4.34 -0.41 -11.22
N PHE A 103 -4.86 -1.62 -11.00
CA PHE A 103 -4.38 -2.80 -11.71
C PHE A 103 -4.60 -2.71 -13.22
N SER A 104 -5.73 -2.15 -13.64
CA SER A 104 -6.01 -1.92 -15.06
C SER A 104 -5.02 -0.93 -15.67
N VAL A 105 -4.73 0.15 -14.96
CA VAL A 105 -3.78 1.18 -15.39
C VAL A 105 -2.35 0.64 -15.45
N GLY A 106 -1.87 -0.02 -14.40
CA GLY A 106 -0.53 -0.60 -14.37
C GLY A 106 -0.34 -1.66 -15.45
N GLN A 107 -1.26 -2.61 -15.57
CA GLN A 107 -1.17 -3.66 -16.59
C GLN A 107 -1.33 -3.11 -18.02
N PHE A 108 -2.17 -2.10 -18.24
CA PHE A 108 -2.33 -1.49 -19.56
C PHE A 108 -1.07 -0.73 -20.00
N THR A 109 -0.58 0.17 -19.13
CA THR A 109 0.55 1.04 -19.43
C THR A 109 1.88 0.28 -19.41
N GLN A 110 1.99 -0.80 -18.64
CA GLN A 110 3.25 -1.53 -18.39
C GLN A 110 4.35 -0.59 -17.92
N ARG A 111 4.01 0.34 -17.01
CA ARG A 111 4.90 1.34 -16.42
C ARG A 111 4.56 1.54 -14.94
N GLY A 112 5.54 1.97 -14.15
CA GLY A 112 5.35 2.45 -12.78
C GLY A 112 4.48 3.72 -12.71
N PRO A 113 4.12 4.20 -11.50
CA PRO A 113 3.14 5.26 -11.30
C PRO A 113 3.39 6.54 -12.10
N ILE A 114 4.63 7.06 -12.14
CA ILE A 114 4.96 8.27 -12.90
C ILE A 114 4.73 8.05 -14.41
N GLY A 115 5.24 6.94 -14.93
CA GLY A 115 5.11 6.59 -16.35
C GLY A 115 3.67 6.35 -16.75
N ALA A 116 2.92 5.63 -15.91
CA ALA A 116 1.50 5.37 -16.12
C ALA A 116 0.69 6.68 -16.19
N MET A 117 0.87 7.57 -15.22
CA MET A 117 0.17 8.86 -15.19
C MET A 117 0.57 9.77 -16.34
N SER A 118 1.86 9.84 -16.69
CA SER A 118 2.32 10.65 -17.83
C SER A 118 1.73 10.18 -19.18
N ARG A 119 1.45 8.89 -19.31
CA ARG A 119 0.86 8.29 -20.52
C ARG A 119 -0.65 8.47 -20.61
N ILE A 120 -1.34 8.39 -19.47
CA ILE A 120 -2.79 8.51 -19.35
C ILE A 120 -3.23 9.98 -19.38
N CYS A 121 -2.61 10.82 -18.55
CA CYS A 121 -2.90 12.24 -18.46
C CYS A 121 -1.61 13.01 -18.11
N PRO A 122 -0.87 13.52 -19.11
CA PRO A 122 0.38 14.24 -18.90
C PRO A 122 0.26 15.37 -17.86
N LEU A 123 -0.83 16.14 -17.88
CA LEU A 123 -1.08 17.22 -16.91
C LEU A 123 -0.99 16.74 -15.45
N PHE A 124 -1.47 15.53 -15.17
CA PHE A 124 -1.46 14.91 -13.85
C PHE A 124 -0.29 13.94 -13.64
N LYS A 125 0.80 14.06 -14.42
CA LYS A 125 2.06 13.34 -14.17
C LYS A 125 2.55 13.54 -12.73
N GLY A 126 2.33 14.72 -12.17
CA GLY A 126 2.68 15.06 -10.79
C GLY A 126 2.02 14.17 -9.73
N THR A 127 0.85 13.60 -10.00
CA THR A 127 0.20 12.63 -9.10
C THR A 127 1.04 11.37 -8.96
N GLY A 128 1.57 10.83 -10.06
CA GLY A 128 2.48 9.68 -9.99
C GLY A 128 3.78 9.99 -9.23
N ILE A 129 4.29 11.23 -9.33
CA ILE A 129 5.45 11.68 -8.55
C ILE A 129 5.11 11.70 -7.06
N ALA A 130 3.95 12.27 -6.71
CA ALA A 130 3.46 12.35 -5.34
C ALA A 130 3.30 10.95 -4.70
N THR A 131 2.75 9.99 -5.44
CA THR A 131 2.62 8.59 -5.04
C THR A 131 3.98 7.94 -4.74
N VAL A 132 5.00 8.20 -5.56
CA VAL A 132 6.34 7.64 -5.36
C VAL A 132 7.07 8.30 -4.19
N ILE A 133 6.91 9.61 -4.00
CA ILE A 133 7.41 10.33 -2.81
C ILE A 133 6.75 9.78 -1.54
N LEU A 134 5.44 9.52 -1.57
CA LEU A 134 4.72 8.92 -0.45
C LEU A 134 5.31 7.55 -0.11
N SER A 135 5.40 6.64 -1.09
CA SER A 135 6.01 5.31 -0.90
C SER A 135 7.44 5.40 -0.40
N PHE A 136 8.21 6.37 -0.87
CA PHE A 136 9.57 6.61 -0.40
C PHE A 136 9.63 6.97 1.09
N PHE A 137 8.78 7.90 1.56
CA PHE A 137 8.70 8.22 2.99
C PHE A 137 8.29 7.01 3.83
N LEU A 138 7.34 6.20 3.37
CA LEU A 138 6.97 4.96 4.08
C LEU A 138 8.17 4.05 4.28
N THR A 139 9.01 3.89 3.25
CA THR A 139 10.14 2.96 3.33
C THR A 139 11.16 3.35 4.39
N THR A 140 11.27 4.64 4.76
CA THR A 140 12.25 5.11 5.76
C THR A 140 11.86 4.77 7.19
N TYR A 141 10.57 4.74 7.52
CA TYR A 141 10.10 4.44 8.87
C TYR A 141 9.56 3.01 9.01
N TYR A 142 9.02 2.43 7.93
CA TYR A 142 8.46 1.08 7.98
C TYR A 142 9.55 0.02 8.24
N ILE A 143 10.76 0.24 7.72
CA ILE A 143 11.93 -0.62 8.01
C ILE A 143 12.30 -0.62 9.50
N VAL A 144 12.01 0.46 10.23
CA VAL A 144 12.28 0.55 11.66
C VAL A 144 11.33 -0.33 12.46
N ILE A 145 10.08 -0.47 12.01
CA ILE A 145 9.14 -1.43 12.60
C ILE A 145 9.67 -2.86 12.44
N ILE A 146 10.20 -3.20 11.27
CA ILE A 146 10.85 -4.50 11.01
C ILE A 146 12.07 -4.68 11.92
N ALA A 147 12.85 -3.63 12.18
CA ALA A 147 13.99 -3.71 13.08
C ALA A 147 13.59 -3.93 14.55
N TRP A 148 12.52 -3.27 15.03
CA TRP A 148 11.95 -3.54 16.35
C TRP A 148 11.48 -5.00 16.46
N ASP A 149 10.79 -5.48 15.45
CA ASP A 149 10.33 -6.86 15.36
C ASP A 149 11.49 -7.88 15.38
N LEU A 150 12.54 -7.66 14.59
CA LEU A 150 13.75 -8.48 14.63
C LEU A 150 14.41 -8.50 16.03
N TYR A 151 14.36 -7.38 16.76
CA TYR A 151 14.87 -7.32 18.15
C TYR A 151 14.09 -8.28 19.05
N PHE A 152 12.76 -8.25 18.97
CA PHE A 152 11.89 -9.16 19.73
C PHE A 152 12.04 -10.62 19.29
N LEU A 153 12.16 -10.87 17.98
CA LEU A 153 12.39 -12.20 17.43
C LEU A 153 13.69 -12.80 17.97
N PHE A 154 14.82 -12.08 17.89
CA PHE A 154 16.09 -12.53 18.46
C PHE A 154 16.04 -12.66 19.98
N GLY A 155 15.31 -11.76 20.66
CA GLY A 155 15.03 -11.85 22.09
C GLY A 155 14.20 -13.07 22.51
N SER A 156 13.55 -13.75 21.56
CA SER A 156 12.74 -14.95 21.80
C SER A 156 13.55 -16.26 21.73
N PHE A 157 14.77 -16.26 21.20
CA PHE A 157 15.62 -17.47 21.10
C PHE A 157 16.37 -17.83 22.40
N ARG A 158 15.84 -17.41 23.55
CA ARG A 158 16.39 -17.68 24.88
C ARG A 158 15.52 -18.71 25.62
N SER A 159 16.00 -19.21 26.77
CA SER A 159 15.21 -20.09 27.64
C SER A 159 13.94 -19.42 28.18
N GLU A 160 14.01 -18.11 28.39
CA GLU A 160 12.90 -17.23 28.69
C GLU A 160 12.99 -16.00 27.79
N VAL A 161 11.85 -15.43 27.39
CA VAL A 161 11.82 -14.21 26.58
C VAL A 161 12.54 -13.05 27.30
N LEU A 162 13.20 -12.17 26.54
CA LEU A 162 14.03 -11.12 27.12
C LEU A 162 13.26 -10.12 28.00
N TRP A 163 11.95 -9.97 27.78
CA TRP A 163 11.04 -9.08 28.52
C TRP A 163 10.22 -9.80 29.60
N ASN A 164 10.71 -10.94 30.12
CA ASN A 164 9.93 -11.78 31.04
C ASN A 164 9.60 -11.12 32.40
N GLY A 165 10.52 -10.32 32.96
CA GLY A 165 10.37 -9.76 34.31
C GLY A 165 11.06 -8.41 34.50
N CYS A 166 10.99 -7.88 35.73
CA CYS A 166 11.47 -6.54 36.08
C CYS A 166 12.92 -6.47 36.59
N ASN A 167 13.64 -7.58 36.64
CA ASN A 167 15.01 -7.64 37.18
C ASN A 167 16.08 -7.42 36.11
N ASN A 168 16.00 -6.33 35.36
CA ASN A 168 16.99 -5.98 34.33
C ASN A 168 17.56 -4.57 34.55
N THR A 169 18.69 -4.29 33.88
CA THR A 169 19.40 -3.01 34.02
C THR A 169 18.62 -1.80 33.50
N TRP A 170 17.60 -2.02 32.66
CA TRP A 170 16.74 -0.98 32.09
C TRP A 170 15.45 -0.77 32.88
N ASN A 171 15.16 -1.61 33.87
CA ASN A 171 13.91 -1.53 34.60
C ASN A 171 13.96 -0.44 35.67
N THR A 172 12.83 0.23 35.88
CA THR A 172 12.67 1.23 36.93
C THR A 172 12.00 0.63 38.17
N LYS A 173 11.92 1.41 39.25
CA LYS A 173 11.19 1.01 40.47
C LYS A 173 9.68 0.88 40.24
N ASP A 174 9.15 1.46 39.16
CA ASP A 174 7.73 1.43 38.81
C ASP A 174 7.37 0.18 37.97
N CYS A 175 8.35 -0.65 37.62
CA CYS A 175 8.13 -1.91 36.90
C CYS A 175 7.39 -2.91 37.77
N TRP A 176 6.33 -3.53 37.23
CA TRP A 176 5.57 -4.55 37.93
C TRP A 176 5.27 -5.76 37.03
N ASP A 177 5.84 -6.92 37.38
CA ASP A 177 5.68 -8.19 36.66
C ASP A 177 4.60 -9.11 37.24
N GLY A 178 3.98 -8.72 38.36
CA GLY A 178 2.99 -9.50 39.09
C GLY A 178 3.55 -10.36 40.23
N SER A 179 4.87 -10.37 40.45
CA SER A 179 5.54 -11.19 41.48
C SER A 179 5.80 -10.46 42.82
N LEU A 180 5.81 -9.13 42.80
CA LEU A 180 5.99 -8.30 44.00
C LEU A 180 4.67 -8.14 44.77
N ASP A 181 4.78 -8.20 46.10
CA ASP A 181 3.69 -8.23 47.08
C ASP A 181 2.64 -7.12 46.82
N ILE A 182 1.36 -7.41 47.06
CA ILE A 182 0.22 -6.49 46.74
C ILE A 182 0.37 -5.12 47.46
N SER A 183 1.10 -5.11 48.58
CA SER A 183 1.47 -3.92 49.35
C SER A 183 2.44 -2.97 48.60
N GLN A 184 3.11 -3.45 47.55
CA GLN A 184 3.99 -2.70 46.63
C GLN A 184 3.32 -2.33 45.29
N LYS A 185 1.99 -2.44 45.17
CA LYS A 185 1.24 -1.75 44.09
C LYS A 185 1.26 -0.24 44.37
N LEU A 186 2.46 0.37 44.30
CA LEU A 186 2.78 1.60 45.02
C LEU A 186 2.41 2.89 44.26
N SER A 187 1.87 2.80 43.04
CA SER A 187 1.32 3.98 42.37
C SER A 187 0.34 3.60 41.26
N ASN A 188 -0.55 4.55 40.91
CA ASN A 188 -1.35 4.49 39.68
C ASN A 188 -0.50 4.52 38.39
N ASN A 189 0.83 4.65 38.50
CA ASN A 189 1.77 4.76 37.38
C ASN A 189 2.61 3.49 37.14
N SER A 190 2.26 2.35 37.73
CA SER A 190 2.98 1.08 37.51
C SER A 190 3.00 0.69 36.03
N LYS A 191 4.17 0.30 35.52
CA LYS A 191 4.36 -0.11 34.11
C LYS A 191 4.66 -1.61 34.00
N SER A 192 4.25 -2.20 32.87
CA SER A 192 4.56 -3.60 32.59
C SER A 192 6.03 -3.79 32.21
N PRO A 193 6.61 -4.99 32.43
CA PRO A 193 8.00 -5.27 32.05
C PRO A 193 8.21 -5.09 30.54
N THR A 194 7.20 -5.45 29.75
CA THR A 194 7.21 -5.33 28.30
C THR A 194 7.18 -3.87 27.84
N GLU A 195 6.40 -3.02 28.50
CA GLU A 195 6.39 -1.58 28.21
C GLU A 195 7.75 -0.93 28.49
N GLU A 196 8.36 -1.21 29.64
CA GLU A 196 9.69 -0.69 29.96
C GLU A 196 10.77 -1.25 29.04
N PHE A 197 10.66 -2.52 28.65
CA PHE A 197 11.56 -3.11 27.67
C PHE A 197 11.49 -2.38 26.32
N PHE A 198 10.29 -2.07 25.82
CA PHE A 198 10.16 -1.34 24.57
C PHE A 198 10.65 0.11 24.70
N ARG A 199 10.18 0.85 25.70
CA ARG A 199 10.49 2.29 25.86
C ARG A 199 11.95 2.54 26.26
N TYR A 200 12.48 1.79 27.23
CA TYR A 200 13.80 2.07 27.81
C TYR A 200 14.89 1.18 27.20
N LYS A 201 14.63 -0.11 26.97
CA LYS A 201 15.66 -0.99 26.40
C LYS A 201 15.76 -0.95 24.89
N ILE A 202 14.66 -0.93 24.15
CA ILE A 202 14.71 -0.89 22.67
C ILE A 202 14.89 0.55 22.21
N LEU A 203 13.92 1.42 22.47
CA LEU A 203 13.92 2.79 21.98
C LEU A 203 14.96 3.69 22.65
N ASP A 204 15.28 3.42 23.93
CA ASP A 204 16.02 4.38 24.76
C ASP A 204 15.37 5.76 24.73
N GLN A 205 14.04 5.76 24.93
CA GLN A 205 13.17 6.88 24.60
C GLN A 205 13.54 8.14 25.40
N SER A 206 13.80 9.25 24.69
CA SER A 206 14.03 10.55 25.33
C SER A 206 12.73 11.17 25.85
N LEU A 207 12.86 12.15 26.75
CA LEU A 207 11.70 12.84 27.35
C LEU A 207 10.99 13.78 26.36
N SER A 208 11.72 14.29 25.38
CA SER A 208 11.21 15.26 24.40
C SER A 208 11.88 15.06 23.04
N MET A 209 11.21 15.53 21.99
CA MET A 209 11.76 15.49 20.63
C MET A 209 13.05 16.31 20.46
N GLU A 210 13.27 17.33 21.31
CA GLU A 210 14.45 18.21 21.27
C GLU A 210 15.72 17.47 21.69
N ASP A 211 15.60 16.51 22.61
CA ASP A 211 16.67 15.60 22.97
C ASP A 211 16.68 14.41 22.01
N PHE A 212 17.17 14.67 20.79
CA PHE A 212 17.09 13.68 19.71
C PHE A 212 18.04 12.49 19.93
N GLY A 213 19.21 12.75 20.52
CA GLY A 213 20.26 11.75 20.73
C GLY A 213 20.93 11.24 19.44
N LEU A 214 21.76 10.22 19.57
CA LEU A 214 22.45 9.54 18.45
C LEU A 214 21.77 8.22 18.10
N PRO A 215 21.88 7.74 16.83
CA PRO A 215 21.35 6.45 16.42
C PRO A 215 21.90 5.31 17.29
N LYS A 216 21.00 4.49 17.83
CA LYS A 216 21.38 3.37 18.66
C LYS A 216 22.02 2.25 17.85
N LEU A 217 23.20 1.78 18.28
CA LEU A 217 23.97 0.78 17.54
C LEU A 217 23.22 -0.54 17.34
N ASP A 218 22.51 -1.03 18.36
CA ASP A 218 21.72 -2.26 18.27
C ASP A 218 20.67 -2.17 17.15
N LEU A 219 19.93 -1.05 17.10
CA LEU A 219 18.91 -0.82 16.06
C LEU A 219 19.53 -0.53 14.70
N LEU A 220 20.68 0.16 14.65
CA LEU A 220 21.42 0.42 13.41
C LEU A 220 21.77 -0.89 12.69
N LEU A 221 22.27 -1.89 13.44
CA LEU A 221 22.60 -3.21 12.91
C LEU A 221 21.35 -3.96 12.42
N LEU A 222 20.24 -3.89 13.16
CA LEU A 222 18.98 -4.55 12.78
C LEU A 222 18.30 -3.88 11.57
N VAL A 223 18.35 -2.56 11.47
CA VAL A 223 17.89 -1.82 10.27
C VAL A 223 18.77 -2.20 9.07
N GLY A 224 20.09 -2.29 9.26
CA GLY A 224 21.01 -2.76 8.23
C GLY A 224 20.69 -4.18 7.76
N LEU A 225 20.40 -5.10 8.69
CA LEU A 225 19.94 -6.45 8.40
C LEU A 225 18.60 -6.44 7.64
N GLY A 226 17.63 -5.64 8.08
CA GLY A 226 16.34 -5.50 7.40
C GLY A 226 16.50 -5.07 5.93
N TRP A 227 17.33 -4.04 5.68
CA TRP A 227 17.62 -3.58 4.31
C TRP A 227 18.36 -4.62 3.48
N LEU A 228 19.28 -5.39 4.08
CA LEU A 228 19.96 -6.49 3.41
C LEU A 228 18.97 -7.56 2.96
N ILE A 229 18.00 -7.92 3.80
CA ILE A 229 16.97 -8.89 3.45
C ILE A 229 16.08 -8.33 2.33
N VAL A 230 15.61 -7.09 2.45
CA VAL A 230 14.80 -6.43 1.39
C VAL A 230 15.55 -6.39 0.06
N TYR A 231 16.84 -6.08 0.08
CA TYR A 231 17.70 -6.09 -1.11
C TYR A 231 17.66 -7.46 -1.81
N PHE A 232 17.94 -8.55 -1.10
CA PHE A 232 17.91 -9.90 -1.69
C PHE A 232 16.51 -10.35 -2.10
N CYS A 233 15.45 -9.84 -1.48
CA CYS A 233 14.08 -10.13 -1.92
C CYS A 233 13.82 -9.61 -3.34
N ILE A 234 14.32 -8.41 -3.69
CA ILE A 234 13.96 -7.70 -4.94
C ILE A 234 15.10 -7.52 -5.94
N TRP A 235 16.34 -7.90 -5.62
CA TRP A 235 17.52 -7.68 -6.48
C TRP A 235 17.37 -8.14 -7.94
N LYS A 236 16.63 -9.24 -8.20
CA LYS A 236 16.32 -9.74 -9.55
C LYS A 236 14.87 -9.41 -9.98
N GLY A 237 14.29 -8.36 -9.40
CA GLY A 237 12.89 -7.94 -9.59
C GLY A 237 11.89 -9.04 -9.28
N VAL A 238 10.77 -9.02 -10.02
CA VAL A 238 9.64 -9.95 -9.87
C VAL A 238 10.01 -11.43 -9.96
N LYS A 239 11.18 -11.78 -10.54
CA LYS A 239 11.68 -13.16 -10.57
C LYS A 239 12.16 -13.64 -9.20
N SER A 240 12.76 -12.76 -8.39
CA SER A 240 13.15 -13.07 -7.01
C SER A 240 11.95 -12.92 -6.07
N THR A 241 11.25 -11.79 -6.19
CA THR A 241 10.05 -11.49 -5.37
C THR A 241 9.02 -12.61 -5.49
N GLY A 242 8.73 -13.08 -6.71
CA GLY A 242 7.78 -14.16 -6.96
C GLY A 242 8.15 -15.49 -6.29
N LYS A 243 9.40 -15.71 -5.91
CA LYS A 243 9.82 -16.92 -5.16
C LYS A 243 9.74 -16.71 -3.65
N VAL A 244 10.14 -15.55 -3.18
CA VAL A 244 10.11 -15.20 -1.75
C VAL A 244 8.67 -15.20 -1.22
N VAL A 245 7.71 -14.68 -2.00
CA VAL A 245 6.29 -14.57 -1.60
C VAL A 245 5.60 -15.90 -1.31
N TYR A 246 6.13 -17.03 -1.76
CA TYR A 246 5.59 -18.34 -1.37
C TYR A 246 5.74 -18.60 0.13
N VAL A 247 6.81 -18.11 0.74
CA VAL A 247 7.04 -18.27 2.18
C VAL A 247 6.45 -17.08 2.92
N THR A 248 6.80 -15.87 2.50
CA THR A 248 6.44 -14.65 3.24
C THR A 248 4.95 -14.39 3.27
N ALA A 249 4.21 -14.68 2.19
CA ALA A 249 2.76 -14.48 2.18
C ALA A 249 1.99 -15.66 2.80
N LEU A 250 2.47 -16.91 2.72
CA LEU A 250 1.72 -18.09 3.19
C LEU A 250 1.98 -18.44 4.66
N PHE A 251 3.21 -18.31 5.14
CA PHE A 251 3.56 -18.69 6.51
C PHE A 251 2.80 -17.90 7.59
N PRO A 252 2.51 -16.59 7.43
CA PRO A 252 1.68 -15.86 8.39
C PRO A 252 0.31 -16.49 8.62
N TYR A 253 -0.33 -17.07 7.60
CA TYR A 253 -1.62 -17.74 7.77
C TYR A 253 -1.53 -18.99 8.65
N PHE A 254 -0.46 -19.77 8.51
CA PHE A 254 -0.21 -20.91 9.38
C PHE A 254 -0.08 -20.45 10.84
N VAL A 255 0.74 -19.43 11.10
CA VAL A 255 0.93 -18.90 12.45
C VAL A 255 -0.35 -18.27 13.01
N LEU A 256 -1.09 -17.50 12.20
CA LEU A 256 -2.36 -16.90 12.61
C LEU A 256 -3.35 -17.96 13.09
N ILE A 257 -3.47 -19.09 12.38
CA ILE A 257 -4.35 -20.19 12.79
C ILE A 257 -3.88 -20.78 14.12
N VAL A 258 -2.57 -21.01 14.30
CA VAL A 258 -1.99 -21.57 15.53
C VAL A 258 -2.22 -20.62 16.72
N ILE A 259 -1.94 -19.32 16.55
CA ILE A 259 -2.14 -18.32 17.60
C ILE A 259 -3.63 -18.10 17.87
N LEU A 260 -4.50 -18.17 16.86
CA LEU A 260 -5.94 -18.08 17.06
C LEU A 260 -6.45 -19.23 17.92
N ILE A 261 -6.08 -20.48 17.58
CA ILE A 261 -6.44 -21.66 18.37
C ILE A 261 -5.95 -21.49 19.81
N ARG A 262 -4.69 -21.07 20.00
CA ARG A 262 -4.17 -20.81 21.34
C ARG A 262 -4.96 -19.71 22.05
N GLY A 263 -5.18 -18.59 21.39
CA GLY A 263 -5.86 -17.41 21.93
C GLY A 263 -7.27 -17.71 22.40
N VAL A 264 -8.06 -18.47 21.63
CA VAL A 264 -9.42 -18.85 22.05
C VAL A 264 -9.45 -19.85 23.21
N THR A 265 -8.39 -20.65 23.40
CA THR A 265 -8.27 -21.58 24.54
C THR A 265 -7.85 -20.91 25.85
N LEU A 266 -7.45 -19.63 25.83
CA LEU A 266 -7.04 -18.91 27.03
C LEU A 266 -8.25 -18.47 27.87
N ASP A 267 -8.07 -18.45 29.19
CA ASP A 267 -9.08 -17.97 30.13
C ASP A 267 -9.30 -16.46 29.96
N GLY A 268 -10.54 -16.05 29.64
CA GLY A 268 -10.85 -14.64 29.38
C GLY A 268 -10.95 -14.27 27.89
N SER A 269 -10.67 -15.23 27.00
CA SER A 269 -10.71 -15.02 25.55
C SER A 269 -12.10 -14.60 25.04
N VAL A 270 -13.15 -15.13 25.66
CA VAL A 270 -14.55 -14.86 25.31
C VAL A 270 -14.92 -13.40 25.57
N GLU A 271 -14.47 -12.80 26.67
CA GLU A 271 -14.70 -11.38 26.98
C GLU A 271 -14.07 -10.48 25.92
N GLY A 272 -12.85 -10.78 25.49
CA GLY A 272 -12.16 -10.06 24.42
C GLY A 272 -12.87 -10.19 23.07
N LEU A 273 -13.27 -11.40 22.69
CA LEU A 273 -14.03 -11.65 21.46
C LEU A 273 -15.41 -10.96 21.47
N LYS A 274 -16.09 -10.95 22.63
CA LYS A 274 -17.32 -10.19 22.82
C LYS A 274 -17.09 -8.71 22.61
N TYR A 275 -16.01 -8.16 23.16
CA TYR A 275 -15.66 -6.75 22.97
C TYR A 275 -15.43 -6.41 21.48
N PHE A 276 -14.83 -7.33 20.72
CA PHE A 276 -14.57 -7.16 19.30
C PHE A 276 -15.82 -7.31 18.42
N LEU A 277 -16.65 -8.34 18.66
CA LEU A 277 -17.72 -8.75 17.73
C LEU A 277 -19.12 -8.32 18.13
N ILE A 278 -19.38 -7.94 19.39
CA ILE A 278 -20.73 -7.49 19.77
C ILE A 278 -21.03 -6.15 19.09
N PRO A 279 -22.13 -6.05 18.32
CA PRO A 279 -22.46 -4.84 17.58
C PRO A 279 -23.06 -3.76 18.48
N LYS A 280 -22.50 -2.55 18.43
CA LYS A 280 -23.04 -1.33 19.04
C LYS A 280 -23.72 -0.48 17.96
N TRP A 281 -25.01 -0.74 17.72
CA TRP A 281 -25.76 -0.15 16.59
C TRP A 281 -25.79 1.39 16.57
N GLY A 282 -25.81 2.04 17.73
CA GLY A 282 -25.83 3.51 17.83
C GLY A 282 -24.59 4.18 17.24
N ASP A 283 -23.45 3.48 17.18
CA ASP A 283 -22.21 4.04 16.63
C ASP A 283 -22.26 4.19 15.10
N LEU A 284 -23.12 3.45 14.39
CA LEU A 284 -23.29 3.58 12.93
C LEU A 284 -23.79 4.95 12.49
N LEU A 285 -24.44 5.69 13.38
CA LEU A 285 -24.90 7.06 13.14
C LEU A 285 -23.73 8.07 13.13
N LYS A 286 -22.57 7.71 13.70
CA LYS A 286 -21.41 8.60 13.78
C LYS A 286 -20.66 8.59 12.44
N PRO A 287 -20.48 9.74 11.77
CA PRO A 287 -19.75 9.80 10.51
C PRO A 287 -18.29 9.33 10.61
N SER A 288 -17.67 9.43 11.80
CA SER A 288 -16.30 8.93 12.00
C SER A 288 -16.17 7.42 11.85
N VAL A 289 -17.23 6.65 12.09
CA VAL A 289 -17.21 5.19 11.90
C VAL A 289 -17.04 4.86 10.42
N TRP A 290 -17.72 5.59 9.54
CA TRP A 290 -17.61 5.46 8.09
C TRP A 290 -16.27 5.95 7.54
N ALA A 291 -15.75 7.05 8.09
CA ALA A 291 -14.41 7.54 7.76
C ALA A 291 -13.32 6.54 8.17
N ASN A 292 -13.40 5.97 9.38
CA ASN A 292 -12.47 4.95 9.87
C ASN A 292 -12.47 3.69 9.00
N ALA A 293 -13.66 3.23 8.58
CA ALA A 293 -13.81 2.09 7.68
C ALA A 293 -13.11 2.33 6.33
N ALA A 294 -13.24 3.54 5.80
CA ALA A 294 -12.58 3.95 4.57
C ALA A 294 -11.06 4.05 4.70
N ILE A 295 -10.58 4.76 5.72
CA ILE A 295 -9.15 4.90 6.01
C ILE A 295 -8.52 3.52 6.16
N GLN A 296 -9.21 2.60 6.84
CA GLN A 296 -8.73 1.22 6.97
C GLN A 296 -8.65 0.52 5.61
N ASN A 297 -9.69 0.58 4.77
CA ASN A 297 -9.66 -0.07 3.46
C ASN A 297 -8.58 0.48 2.51
N PHE A 298 -8.39 1.81 2.47
CA PHE A 298 -7.35 2.43 1.65
C PHE A 298 -5.96 2.00 2.09
N ASN A 299 -5.70 2.02 3.40
CA ASN A 299 -4.41 1.65 3.97
C ASN A 299 -4.17 0.14 4.07
N SER A 300 -5.21 -0.70 4.05
CA SER A 300 -5.07 -2.17 4.02
C SER A 300 -4.72 -2.60 2.60
N ILE A 301 -5.58 -2.29 1.62
CA ILE A 301 -5.36 -2.70 0.23
C ILE A 301 -4.11 -2.06 -0.39
N GLY A 302 -3.77 -0.83 0.01
CA GLY A 302 -2.69 -0.06 -0.59
C GLY A 302 -3.12 0.74 -1.82
N VAL A 303 -4.36 1.27 -1.81
CA VAL A 303 -4.86 2.16 -2.88
C VAL A 303 -4.14 3.51 -2.82
N ALA A 304 -3.75 4.06 -3.97
CA ALA A 304 -3.05 5.33 -4.19
C ALA A 304 -1.60 5.39 -3.67
N PHE A 305 -1.04 4.26 -3.24
CA PHE A 305 0.37 4.13 -2.86
C PHE A 305 1.27 3.76 -4.05
N GLY A 306 0.70 3.35 -5.19
CA GLY A 306 1.44 3.01 -6.41
C GLY A 306 2.05 1.61 -6.43
N GLY A 307 1.96 0.88 -5.31
CA GLY A 307 2.33 -0.54 -5.23
C GLY A 307 1.51 -1.40 -6.18
N LEU A 308 0.19 -1.17 -6.25
CA LEU A 308 -0.71 -1.92 -7.13
C LEU A 308 -0.44 -1.65 -8.62
N ILE A 309 -0.20 -0.39 -9.00
CA ILE A 309 0.22 -0.01 -10.36
C ILE A 309 1.55 -0.70 -10.71
N SER A 310 2.54 -0.64 -9.82
CA SER A 310 3.86 -1.24 -10.05
C SER A 310 3.78 -2.75 -10.19
N MET A 311 3.11 -3.46 -9.28
CA MET A 311 3.01 -4.93 -9.33
C MET A 311 2.23 -5.43 -10.55
N SER A 312 1.15 -4.73 -10.92
CA SER A 312 0.36 -5.09 -12.10
C SER A 312 1.04 -4.74 -13.43
N SER A 313 1.97 -3.78 -13.44
CA SER A 313 2.74 -3.43 -14.64
C SER A 313 3.66 -4.55 -15.14
N TYR A 314 3.97 -5.54 -14.30
CA TYR A 314 4.72 -6.76 -14.66
C TYR A 314 3.80 -7.93 -15.08
N ASN A 315 2.47 -7.72 -15.15
CA ASN A 315 1.57 -8.72 -15.71
C ASN A 315 1.60 -8.70 -17.23
N LYS A 316 1.51 -9.88 -17.85
CA LYS A 316 1.25 -9.96 -19.29
C LYS A 316 -0.09 -9.28 -19.60
N ARG A 317 -0.11 -8.42 -20.62
CA ARG A 317 -1.30 -7.63 -21.01
C ARG A 317 -2.55 -8.49 -21.19
N ASP A 318 -2.47 -9.69 -21.75
CA ASP A 318 -3.63 -10.55 -22.04
C ASP A 318 -4.32 -11.16 -20.81
N LYS A 319 -3.77 -11.00 -19.60
CA LYS A 319 -4.27 -11.71 -18.41
C LYS A 319 -5.46 -10.99 -17.79
N LYS A 320 -6.46 -11.78 -17.37
CA LYS A 320 -7.65 -11.28 -16.67
C LYS A 320 -7.26 -10.73 -15.29
N ILE A 321 -7.77 -9.54 -14.96
CA ILE A 321 -7.45 -8.81 -13.73
C ILE A 321 -8.51 -9.05 -12.63
N LEU A 322 -9.80 -9.04 -13.00
CA LEU A 322 -10.91 -9.01 -12.03
C LEU A 322 -10.90 -10.16 -11.02
N GLY A 323 -10.54 -11.37 -11.45
CA GLY A 323 -10.46 -12.52 -10.53
C GLY A 323 -9.42 -12.32 -9.42
N ASN A 324 -8.27 -11.72 -9.75
CA ASN A 324 -7.24 -11.41 -8.76
C ASN A 324 -7.69 -10.30 -7.82
N VAL A 325 -8.32 -9.24 -8.35
CA VAL A 325 -8.86 -8.14 -7.52
C VAL A 325 -9.82 -8.68 -6.47
N LEU A 326 -10.78 -9.51 -6.87
CA LEU A 326 -11.77 -10.07 -5.95
C LEU A 326 -11.11 -11.02 -4.94
N ALA A 327 -10.19 -11.87 -5.38
CA ALA A 327 -9.47 -12.77 -4.49
C ALA A 327 -8.65 -12.01 -3.43
N ILE A 328 -7.88 -11.00 -3.81
CA ILE A 328 -7.07 -10.18 -2.89
C ILE A 328 -7.96 -9.49 -1.87
N SER A 329 -9.04 -8.86 -2.33
CA SER A 329 -9.95 -8.11 -1.46
C SER A 329 -10.66 -9.01 -0.45
N VAL A 330 -11.06 -10.21 -0.87
CA VAL A 330 -11.68 -11.21 0.01
C VAL A 330 -10.66 -11.73 1.02
N ILE A 331 -9.46 -12.08 0.58
CA ILE A 331 -8.38 -12.57 1.45
C ILE A 331 -8.00 -11.51 2.48
N ASP A 332 -7.81 -10.25 2.08
CA ASP A 332 -7.48 -9.13 2.98
C ASP A 332 -8.55 -8.92 4.06
N ALA A 333 -9.82 -8.89 3.66
CA ALA A 333 -10.94 -8.72 4.59
C ALA A 333 -11.06 -9.87 5.59
N PHE A 334 -10.96 -11.13 5.13
CA PHE A 334 -11.01 -12.29 6.02
C PHE A 334 -9.79 -12.33 6.95
N THR A 335 -8.61 -11.98 6.45
CA THR A 335 -7.39 -11.95 7.27
C THR A 335 -7.50 -10.89 8.35
N SER A 336 -8.06 -9.71 8.04
CA SER A 336 -8.33 -8.67 9.02
C SER A 336 -9.22 -9.15 10.17
N ILE A 337 -10.29 -9.90 9.86
CA ILE A 337 -11.19 -10.47 10.87
C ILE A 337 -10.45 -11.53 11.70
N ILE A 338 -9.68 -12.42 11.08
CA ILE A 338 -8.89 -13.45 11.79
C ILE A 338 -7.85 -12.81 12.72
N CYS A 339 -7.11 -11.82 12.23
CA CYS A 339 -6.16 -11.05 13.02
C CYS A 339 -6.85 -10.36 14.20
N GLY A 340 -7.99 -9.70 13.94
CA GLY A 340 -8.81 -9.08 14.99
C GLY A 340 -9.26 -10.09 16.05
N SER A 341 -9.81 -11.23 15.64
CA SER A 341 -10.21 -12.30 16.58
C SER A 341 -9.01 -12.82 17.38
N THR A 342 -7.86 -13.00 16.74
CA THR A 342 -6.63 -13.47 17.38
C THR A 342 -6.16 -12.48 18.45
N VAL A 343 -5.99 -11.21 18.08
CA VAL A 343 -5.55 -10.14 19.00
C VAL A 343 -6.54 -9.99 20.15
N PHE A 344 -7.84 -9.91 19.88
CA PHE A 344 -8.83 -9.68 20.94
C PHE A 344 -9.03 -10.88 21.86
N SER A 345 -8.85 -12.12 21.37
CA SER A 345 -8.83 -13.29 22.26
C SER A 345 -7.68 -13.22 23.28
N VAL A 346 -6.52 -12.73 22.85
CA VAL A 346 -5.35 -12.52 23.70
C VAL A 346 -5.54 -11.32 24.64
N LEU A 347 -6.11 -10.21 24.16
CA LEU A 347 -6.43 -9.04 24.99
C LEU A 347 -7.41 -9.37 26.11
N GLY A 348 -8.41 -10.22 25.84
CA GLY A 348 -9.35 -10.69 26.87
C GLY A 348 -8.65 -11.47 27.99
N TYR A 349 -7.69 -12.33 27.64
CA TYR A 349 -6.85 -13.03 28.60
C TYR A 349 -5.99 -12.06 29.45
N ILE A 350 -5.37 -11.05 28.83
CA ILE A 350 -4.60 -10.02 29.56
C ILE A 350 -5.51 -9.27 30.53
N ALA A 351 -6.67 -8.80 30.05
CA ALA A 351 -7.63 -8.05 30.87
C ALA A 351 -8.05 -8.85 32.11
N LYS A 352 -8.37 -10.15 31.92
CA LYS A 352 -8.73 -11.04 33.03
C LYS A 352 -7.57 -11.26 34.00
N THR A 353 -6.37 -11.50 33.49
CA THR A 353 -5.18 -11.75 34.33
C THR A 353 -4.77 -10.52 35.14
N GLN A 354 -4.90 -9.32 34.56
CA GLN A 354 -4.58 -8.06 35.23
C GLN A 354 -5.72 -7.47 36.05
N SER A 355 -6.89 -8.14 36.11
CA SER A 355 -8.12 -7.61 36.71
C SER A 355 -8.49 -6.21 36.19
N LYS A 356 -8.31 -6.00 34.88
CA LYS A 356 -8.65 -4.76 34.15
C LYS A 356 -9.75 -5.02 33.13
N THR A 357 -10.35 -3.96 32.60
CA THR A 357 -11.26 -4.11 31.46
C THR A 357 -10.48 -4.25 30.16
N VAL A 358 -11.12 -4.80 29.12
CA VAL A 358 -10.51 -4.88 27.79
C VAL A 358 -10.18 -3.49 27.24
N ASP A 359 -10.96 -2.47 27.59
CA ASP A 359 -10.70 -1.08 27.18
C ASP A 359 -9.38 -0.51 27.74
N ASP A 360 -8.99 -0.91 28.96
CA ASP A 360 -7.78 -0.39 29.63
C ASP A 360 -6.49 -0.98 29.08
N VAL A 361 -6.57 -2.06 28.31
CA VAL A 361 -5.42 -2.78 27.74
C VAL A 361 -5.32 -2.63 26.22
N ILE A 362 -6.31 -1.99 25.58
CA ILE A 362 -6.30 -1.73 24.15
C ILE A 362 -5.38 -0.55 23.86
N GLU A 363 -4.31 -0.81 23.12
CA GLU A 363 -3.44 0.19 22.51
C GLU A 363 -3.58 0.17 20.98
N SER A 364 -3.19 1.26 20.32
CA SER A 364 -3.17 1.35 18.86
C SER A 364 -1.75 1.41 18.30
N GLY A 365 -1.58 0.94 17.06
CA GLY A 365 -0.30 1.04 16.36
C GLY A 365 0.82 0.19 16.99
N PRO A 366 2.08 0.66 16.98
CA PRO A 366 3.23 -0.12 17.47
C PRO A 366 3.10 -0.59 18.92
N GLY A 367 2.39 0.16 19.76
CA GLY A 367 2.19 -0.23 21.16
C GLY A 367 1.43 -1.54 21.34
N LEU A 368 0.49 -1.85 20.45
CA LEU A 368 -0.23 -3.13 20.50
C LEU A 368 0.72 -4.31 20.27
N ILE A 369 1.59 -4.22 19.25
CA ILE A 369 2.49 -5.31 18.86
C ILE A 369 3.69 -5.43 19.80
N PHE A 370 4.25 -4.31 20.27
CA PHE A 370 5.52 -4.30 20.99
C PHE A 370 5.41 -4.05 22.49
N MET A 371 4.21 -3.75 23.01
CA MET A 371 3.99 -3.62 24.46
C MET A 371 2.91 -4.59 24.95
N VAL A 372 1.75 -4.64 24.30
CA VAL A 372 0.59 -5.40 24.82
C VAL A 372 0.63 -6.88 24.44
N LEU A 373 0.87 -7.23 23.18
CA LEU A 373 0.93 -8.63 22.76
C LEU A 373 2.10 -9.43 23.36
N PRO A 374 3.32 -8.89 23.51
CA PRO A 374 4.41 -9.64 24.11
C PRO A 374 4.21 -9.83 25.62
N GLU A 375 3.42 -8.97 26.25
CA GLU A 375 2.96 -9.13 27.64
C GLU A 375 2.05 -10.36 27.81
N ALA A 376 1.21 -10.68 26.82
CA ALA A 376 0.51 -11.96 26.84
C ALA A 376 1.47 -13.13 26.63
N ILE A 377 2.40 -13.02 25.68
CA ILE A 377 3.35 -14.09 25.34
C ILE A 377 4.16 -14.50 26.56
N ARG A 378 4.65 -13.56 27.37
CA ARG A 378 5.43 -13.90 28.59
C ARG A 378 4.61 -14.69 29.62
N ASN A 379 3.30 -14.46 29.69
CA ASN A 379 2.41 -15.13 30.65
C ASN A 379 1.95 -16.52 30.17
N MET A 380 2.22 -16.89 28.91
CA MET A 380 1.91 -18.22 28.38
C MET A 380 3.00 -19.24 28.72
N THR A 381 2.59 -20.48 28.97
CA THR A 381 3.52 -21.62 29.06
C THR A 381 4.30 -21.77 27.76
N PHE A 382 5.61 -22.03 27.86
CA PHE A 382 6.54 -22.05 26.72
C PHE A 382 6.59 -20.71 25.95
N SER A 383 6.72 -19.59 26.66
CA SER A 383 6.78 -18.23 26.08
C SER A 383 7.76 -18.04 24.92
N PRO A 384 8.96 -18.67 24.87
CA PRO A 384 9.87 -18.53 23.73
C PRO A 384 9.27 -19.03 22.40
N LEU A 385 8.51 -20.13 22.42
CA LEU A 385 7.88 -20.69 21.22
C LEU A 385 6.86 -19.72 20.62
N TRP A 386 6.00 -19.16 21.48
CA TRP A 386 4.98 -18.19 21.06
C TRP A 386 5.63 -16.88 20.56
N GLY A 387 6.70 -16.43 21.21
CA GLY A 387 7.51 -15.29 20.76
C GLY A 387 8.07 -15.51 19.36
N ILE A 388 8.77 -16.64 19.14
CA ILE A 388 9.38 -16.97 17.84
C ILE A 388 8.31 -17.01 16.74
N LEU A 389 7.18 -17.70 16.97
CA LEU A 389 6.11 -17.80 15.99
C LEU A 389 5.50 -16.42 15.69
N PHE A 390 5.14 -15.66 16.73
CA PHE A 390 4.49 -14.36 16.59
C PHE A 390 5.38 -13.34 15.87
N PHE A 391 6.61 -13.12 16.31
CA PHE A 391 7.49 -12.15 15.66
C PHE A 391 7.97 -12.63 14.29
N THR A 392 8.07 -13.93 14.02
CA THR A 392 8.30 -14.41 12.64
C THR A 392 7.10 -14.06 11.74
N MET A 393 5.87 -14.19 12.23
CA MET A 393 4.67 -13.78 11.47
C MET A 393 4.67 -12.27 11.20
N ILE A 394 4.92 -11.45 12.22
CA ILE A 394 4.97 -9.98 12.09
C ILE A 394 6.10 -9.56 11.13
N PHE A 395 7.28 -10.17 11.23
CA PHE A 395 8.40 -9.98 10.30
C PHE A 395 7.98 -10.18 8.84
N LEU A 396 7.35 -11.32 8.54
CA LEU A 396 6.98 -11.69 7.18
C LEU A 396 5.86 -10.80 6.62
N LEU A 397 4.87 -10.43 7.45
CA LEU A 397 3.84 -9.46 7.07
C LEU A 397 4.42 -8.07 6.79
N GLY A 398 5.43 -7.67 7.56
CA GLY A 398 6.11 -6.39 7.36
C GLY A 398 6.96 -6.37 6.08
N ILE A 399 7.74 -7.43 5.83
CA ILE A 399 8.71 -7.42 4.73
C ILE A 399 8.06 -7.42 3.35
N ASP A 400 6.88 -8.05 3.20
CA ASP A 400 6.12 -8.05 1.94
C ASP A 400 5.67 -6.65 1.53
N SER A 401 5.15 -5.89 2.51
CA SER A 401 4.82 -4.49 2.33
C SER A 401 6.07 -3.67 1.98
N GLN A 402 7.15 -3.85 2.76
CA GLN A 402 8.37 -3.08 2.60
C GLN A 402 9.00 -3.25 1.22
N PHE A 403 9.17 -4.48 0.75
CA PHE A 403 9.81 -4.68 -0.55
C PHE A 403 8.93 -4.18 -1.70
N THR A 404 7.60 -4.18 -1.56
CA THR A 404 6.69 -3.68 -2.60
C THR A 404 6.79 -2.16 -2.75
N MET A 405 6.93 -1.45 -1.63
CA MET A 405 7.15 0.01 -1.64
C MET A 405 8.51 0.36 -2.24
N VAL A 406 9.57 -0.40 -1.92
CA VAL A 406 10.89 -0.21 -2.54
C VAL A 406 10.84 -0.54 -4.04
N GLU A 407 10.18 -1.63 -4.42
CA GLU A 407 9.99 -2.01 -5.82
C GLU A 407 9.26 -0.92 -6.60
N THR A 408 8.29 -0.23 -6.00
CA THR A 408 7.58 0.90 -6.62
C THR A 408 8.53 2.05 -6.96
N VAL A 409 9.44 2.39 -6.05
CA VAL A 409 10.47 3.41 -6.28
C VAL A 409 11.43 2.95 -7.37
N VAL A 410 11.95 1.72 -7.28
CA VAL A 410 12.93 1.21 -8.25
C VAL A 410 12.32 1.08 -9.65
N THR A 411 11.13 0.51 -9.76
CA THR A 411 10.37 0.39 -11.02
C THR A 411 10.21 1.75 -11.70
N THR A 412 9.88 2.76 -10.91
CA THR A 412 9.70 4.12 -11.42
C THR A 412 11.00 4.70 -11.96
N ILE A 413 12.12 4.51 -11.24
CA ILE A 413 13.43 4.98 -11.69
C ILE A 413 13.85 4.27 -12.97
N GLU A 414 13.65 2.95 -13.06
CA GLU A 414 13.93 2.15 -14.27
C GLU A 414 13.10 2.61 -15.46
N ASP A 415 11.81 2.91 -15.24
CA ASP A 415 10.90 3.29 -16.32
C ASP A 415 11.14 4.72 -16.83
N GLU A 416 11.34 5.70 -15.94
CA GLU A 416 11.47 7.12 -16.31
C GLU A 416 12.89 7.51 -16.73
N PHE A 417 13.91 6.92 -16.10
CA PHE A 417 15.32 7.25 -16.35
C PHE A 417 16.07 6.13 -17.07
N ASN A 418 15.36 5.33 -17.88
CA ASN A 418 15.89 4.14 -18.54
C ASN A 418 17.24 4.40 -19.24
N VAL A 419 17.35 5.49 -20.01
CA VAL A 419 18.59 5.86 -20.72
C VAL A 419 19.76 6.08 -19.76
N GLN A 420 19.54 6.83 -18.68
CA GLN A 420 20.56 7.11 -17.67
C GLN A 420 20.91 5.87 -16.86
N VAL A 421 19.90 5.06 -16.47
CA VAL A 421 20.09 3.81 -15.72
C VAL A 421 20.90 2.81 -16.55
N LYS A 422 20.56 2.62 -17.82
CA LYS A 422 21.31 1.75 -18.74
C LYS A 422 22.74 2.26 -18.96
N LYS A 423 22.92 3.58 -19.09
CA LYS A 423 24.24 4.18 -19.31
C LYS A 423 25.18 4.03 -18.09
N TYR A 424 24.70 4.33 -16.88
CA TYR A 424 25.55 4.44 -15.70
C TYR A 424 25.52 3.21 -14.79
N ILE A 425 24.35 2.60 -14.59
CA ILE A 425 24.17 1.55 -13.58
C ILE A 425 24.32 0.16 -14.21
N LYS A 426 23.94 -0.01 -15.50
CA LYS A 426 24.04 -1.23 -16.34
C LYS A 426 23.33 -2.49 -15.81
N ARG A 427 23.18 -2.64 -14.49
CA ARG A 427 22.64 -3.81 -13.79
C ARG A 427 21.59 -3.39 -12.77
N ARG A 428 20.42 -4.02 -12.85
CA ARG A 428 19.30 -3.78 -11.94
C ARG A 428 19.70 -3.98 -10.47
N GLU A 429 20.53 -4.97 -10.19
CA GLU A 429 21.01 -5.30 -8.84
C GLU A 429 21.76 -4.13 -8.19
N ILE A 430 22.48 -3.33 -8.97
CA ILE A 430 23.21 -2.15 -8.46
C ILE A 430 22.21 -1.02 -8.18
N LEU A 431 21.20 -0.83 -9.02
CA LEU A 431 20.15 0.17 -8.78
C LEU A 431 19.41 -0.10 -7.47
N VAL A 432 18.99 -1.36 -7.27
CA VAL A 432 18.32 -1.77 -6.02
C VAL A 432 19.22 -1.51 -4.83
N PHE A 433 20.51 -1.88 -4.91
CA PHE A 433 21.47 -1.65 -3.84
C PHE A 433 21.58 -0.15 -3.50
N LEU A 434 21.72 0.71 -4.52
CA LEU A 434 21.83 2.16 -4.32
C LEU A 434 20.57 2.75 -3.68
N VAL A 435 19.37 2.31 -4.10
CA VAL A 435 18.11 2.75 -3.51
C VAL A 435 18.03 2.31 -2.05
N CYS A 436 18.26 1.02 -1.74
CA CYS A 436 18.26 0.51 -0.37
C CYS A 436 19.32 1.19 0.52
N PHE A 437 20.51 1.44 -0.02
CA PHE A 437 21.60 2.12 0.69
C PHE A 437 21.23 3.57 0.99
N PHE A 438 20.63 4.28 0.04
CA PHE A 438 20.18 5.66 0.26
C PHE A 438 19.05 5.74 1.29
N THR A 439 18.04 4.87 1.19
CA THR A 439 16.93 4.83 2.14
C THR A 439 17.36 4.37 3.53
N PHE A 440 18.41 3.55 3.65
CA PHE A 440 19.03 3.20 4.93
C PHE A 440 19.49 4.45 5.70
N PHE A 441 20.22 5.37 5.08
CA PHE A 441 20.66 6.59 5.78
C PHE A 441 19.48 7.48 6.18
N LEU A 442 18.44 7.53 5.36
CA LEU A 442 17.24 8.31 5.65
C LEU A 442 16.36 7.67 6.73
N SER A 443 16.56 6.39 7.03
CA SER A 443 15.89 5.72 8.15
C SER A 443 16.54 5.99 9.51
N LEU A 444 17.79 6.47 9.54
CA LEU A 444 18.56 6.69 10.78
C LEU A 444 17.89 7.62 11.81
N PRO A 445 17.23 8.72 11.42
CA PRO A 445 16.54 9.57 12.39
C PRO A 445 15.47 8.82 13.21
N ASN A 446 14.85 7.78 12.63
CA ASN A 446 13.81 7.01 13.31
C ASN A 446 14.36 6.07 14.42
N ILE A 447 15.68 5.85 14.51
CA ILE A 447 16.31 4.94 15.49
C ILE A 447 17.13 5.66 16.57
N CYS A 448 17.04 6.98 16.63
CA CYS A 448 17.60 7.76 17.75
C CYS A 448 16.66 7.69 18.98
N PRO A 449 17.12 8.05 20.19
CA PRO A 449 16.29 8.21 21.38
C PRO A 449 15.00 9.03 21.18
N GLY A 450 15.08 10.14 20.44
CA GLY A 450 13.92 10.95 20.04
C GLY A 450 13.20 10.45 18.77
N GLY A 451 13.63 9.33 18.21
CA GLY A 451 13.20 8.81 16.91
C GLY A 451 11.73 8.40 16.85
N ILE A 452 11.14 7.97 17.97
CA ILE A 452 9.71 7.63 18.02
C ILE A 452 8.81 8.86 17.76
N TYR A 453 9.22 10.04 18.22
CA TYR A 453 8.50 11.29 17.96
C TYR A 453 8.58 11.69 16.49
N TYR A 454 9.77 11.58 15.90
CA TYR A 454 9.98 11.81 14.46
C TYR A 454 9.17 10.81 13.62
N PHE A 455 9.21 9.52 13.97
CA PHE A 455 8.41 8.45 13.36
C PHE A 455 6.93 8.81 13.35
N THR A 456 6.37 9.23 14.50
CA THR A 456 4.94 9.58 14.61
C THR A 456 4.55 10.75 13.73
N ILE A 457 5.38 11.80 13.65
CA ILE A 457 5.12 12.94 12.75
C ILE A 457 5.15 12.50 11.29
N VAL A 458 6.20 11.77 10.89
CA VAL A 458 6.35 11.34 9.49
C VAL A 458 5.19 10.44 9.09
N ASP A 459 4.83 9.45 9.90
CA ASP A 459 3.71 8.52 9.64
C ASP A 459 2.38 9.27 9.47
N PHE A 460 2.05 10.18 10.40
CA PHE A 460 0.79 10.93 10.38
C PHE A 460 0.68 11.87 9.18
N PHE A 461 1.72 12.65 8.89
CA PHE A 461 1.66 13.67 7.84
C PHE A 461 1.90 13.11 6.43
N SER A 462 2.70 12.05 6.29
CA SER A 462 2.90 11.41 4.97
C SER A 462 1.69 10.56 4.59
N SER A 463 1.42 9.49 5.32
CA SER A 463 0.38 8.50 4.98
C SER A 463 -1.02 8.96 5.35
N GLY A 464 -1.18 9.65 6.47
CA GLY A 464 -2.51 10.10 6.95
C GLY A 464 -3.07 11.27 6.14
N VAL A 465 -2.25 12.31 5.91
CA VAL A 465 -2.70 13.53 5.23
C VAL A 465 -2.58 13.42 3.71
N SER A 466 -1.38 13.14 3.17
CA SER A 466 -1.14 13.24 1.71
C SER A 466 -1.90 12.20 0.87
N LEU A 467 -2.19 11.02 1.43
CA LEU A 467 -2.83 9.92 0.70
C LEU A 467 -4.15 10.33 0.03
N PHE A 468 -5.03 11.04 0.74
CA PHE A 468 -6.34 11.41 0.21
C PHE A 468 -6.25 12.47 -0.90
N TYR A 469 -5.27 13.36 -0.85
CA TYR A 469 -4.99 14.30 -1.94
C TYR A 469 -4.55 13.55 -3.20
N ILE A 470 -3.62 12.61 -3.04
CA ILE A 470 -3.08 11.81 -4.15
C ILE A 470 -4.21 10.99 -4.78
N ALA A 471 -4.98 10.25 -3.97
CA ALA A 471 -6.10 9.45 -4.42
C ALA A 471 -7.16 10.27 -5.18
N PHE A 472 -7.46 11.48 -4.70
CA PHE A 472 -8.41 12.38 -5.36
C PHE A 472 -7.97 12.77 -6.77
N PHE A 473 -6.73 13.26 -6.92
CA PHE A 473 -6.20 13.68 -8.21
C PHE A 473 -5.93 12.51 -9.15
N GLU A 474 -5.59 11.33 -8.63
CA GLU A 474 -5.45 10.10 -9.40
C GLU A 474 -6.77 9.70 -10.05
N VAL A 475 -7.85 9.67 -9.27
CA VAL A 475 -9.18 9.33 -9.77
C VAL A 475 -9.67 10.36 -10.79
N ILE A 476 -9.47 11.66 -10.55
CA ILE A 476 -9.83 12.71 -11.53
C ILE A 476 -9.09 12.48 -12.85
N ALA A 477 -7.79 12.25 -12.80
CA ALA A 477 -6.97 12.06 -13.99
C ALA A 477 -7.39 10.83 -14.80
N ILE A 478 -7.60 9.69 -14.15
CA ILE A 478 -7.90 8.42 -14.82
C ILE A 478 -9.38 8.33 -15.25
N VAL A 479 -10.30 8.76 -14.40
CA VAL A 479 -11.74 8.52 -14.61
C VAL A 479 -12.40 9.67 -15.36
N TRP A 480 -12.13 10.92 -15.00
CA TRP A 480 -12.83 12.07 -15.57
C TRP A 480 -12.12 12.65 -16.78
N ILE A 481 -10.79 12.75 -16.75
CA ILE A 481 -10.02 13.33 -17.87
C ILE A 481 -9.75 12.27 -18.94
N TYR A 482 -9.08 11.17 -18.57
CA TYR A 482 -8.82 10.09 -19.51
C TYR A 482 -10.11 9.35 -19.92
N GLY A 483 -11.07 9.25 -18.99
CA GLY A 483 -12.40 8.71 -19.23
C GLY A 483 -12.52 7.24 -18.81
N ALA A 484 -13.35 6.93 -17.82
CA ALA A 484 -13.59 5.56 -17.38
C ALA A 484 -14.20 4.67 -18.48
N ASN A 485 -14.97 5.22 -19.43
CA ASN A 485 -15.42 4.46 -20.60
C ASN A 485 -14.26 4.03 -21.51
N ARG A 486 -13.26 4.92 -21.68
CA ARG A 486 -12.04 4.62 -22.44
C ARG A 486 -11.20 3.58 -21.73
N LEU A 487 -11.02 3.72 -20.41
CA LEU A 487 -10.36 2.70 -19.58
C LEU A 487 -11.08 1.34 -19.71
N ALA A 488 -12.41 1.30 -19.59
CA ALA A 488 -13.17 0.06 -19.71
C ALA A 488 -13.05 -0.59 -21.10
N LYS A 489 -12.98 0.22 -22.16
CA LYS A 489 -12.70 -0.25 -23.52
C LYS A 489 -11.29 -0.86 -23.61
N ASN A 490 -10.29 -0.19 -23.07
CA ASN A 490 -8.91 -0.69 -23.07
C ASN A 490 -8.76 -1.97 -22.25
N VAL A 491 -9.45 -2.09 -21.12
CA VAL A 491 -9.51 -3.35 -20.35
C VAL A 491 -10.16 -4.49 -21.15
N PHE A 492 -11.23 -4.20 -21.89
CA PHE A 492 -11.87 -5.18 -22.77
C PHE A 492 -10.93 -5.66 -23.88
N LEU A 493 -10.22 -4.75 -24.54
CA LEU A 493 -9.28 -5.08 -25.60
C LEU A 493 -8.02 -5.79 -25.09
N MET A 494 -7.62 -5.47 -23.86
CA MET A 494 -6.48 -6.07 -23.18
C MET A 494 -6.79 -7.52 -22.76
N THR A 495 -7.92 -7.74 -22.07
CA THR A 495 -8.23 -9.00 -21.36
C THR A 495 -9.33 -9.84 -22.00
N GLY A 496 -10.02 -9.32 -23.02
CA GLY A 496 -11.22 -9.91 -23.62
C GLY A 496 -12.47 -9.84 -22.74
N SER A 497 -12.38 -9.28 -21.52
CA SER A 497 -13.48 -9.23 -20.54
C SER A 497 -13.85 -7.78 -20.25
N LYS A 498 -15.08 -7.37 -20.58
CA LYS A 498 -15.53 -5.99 -20.39
C LYS A 498 -15.84 -5.74 -18.91
N PRO A 499 -15.35 -4.66 -18.29
CA PRO A 499 -15.78 -4.26 -16.96
C PRO A 499 -17.31 -4.12 -16.89
N ASN A 500 -17.90 -4.66 -15.82
CA ASN A 500 -19.32 -4.47 -15.55
C ASN A 500 -19.62 -2.96 -15.38
N ARG A 501 -20.82 -2.52 -15.79
CA ARG A 501 -21.31 -1.15 -15.58
C ARG A 501 -21.21 -0.72 -14.12
N TYR A 502 -21.37 -1.66 -13.20
CA TYR A 502 -21.12 -1.45 -11.77
C TYR A 502 -19.77 -0.76 -11.50
N PHE A 503 -18.65 -1.31 -12.00
CA PHE A 503 -17.32 -0.73 -11.79
C PHE A 503 -17.19 0.65 -12.42
N VAL A 504 -17.77 0.83 -13.61
CA VAL A 504 -17.75 2.12 -14.30
C VAL A 504 -18.51 3.19 -13.52
N ILE A 505 -19.66 2.86 -12.93
CA ILE A 505 -20.44 3.77 -12.06
C ILE A 505 -19.68 4.08 -10.78
N CYS A 506 -19.08 3.07 -10.14
CA CYS A 506 -18.25 3.26 -8.96
C CYS A 506 -17.11 4.23 -9.23
N TRP A 507 -16.37 4.03 -10.32
CA TRP A 507 -15.28 4.92 -10.73
C TRP A 507 -15.77 6.35 -10.99
N TYR A 508 -16.83 6.53 -11.76
CA TYR A 508 -17.29 7.87 -12.16
C TYR A 508 -17.89 8.70 -11.04
N ILE A 509 -18.64 8.08 -10.12
CA ILE A 509 -19.50 8.80 -9.18
C ILE A 509 -19.13 8.47 -7.73
N ILE A 510 -19.12 7.18 -7.38
CA ILE A 510 -19.05 6.76 -5.97
C ILE A 510 -17.67 7.05 -5.39
N SER A 511 -16.60 6.61 -6.03
CA SER A 511 -15.24 6.78 -5.53
C SER A 511 -14.83 8.26 -5.37
N PRO A 512 -15.03 9.17 -6.35
CA PRO A 512 -14.69 10.58 -6.20
C PRO A 512 -15.50 11.26 -5.09
N LEU A 513 -16.83 11.06 -5.06
CA LEU A 513 -17.71 11.63 -4.03
C LEU A 513 -17.25 11.18 -2.64
N PHE A 514 -16.97 9.88 -2.51
CA PHE A 514 -16.59 9.29 -1.24
C PHE A 514 -15.23 9.80 -0.76
N ILE A 515 -14.22 9.89 -1.64
CA ILE A 515 -12.92 10.49 -1.31
C ILE A 515 -13.08 11.94 -0.84
N ILE A 516 -13.91 12.76 -1.52
CA ILE A 516 -14.19 14.14 -1.10
C ILE A 516 -14.82 14.19 0.30
N ILE A 517 -15.79 13.30 0.58
CA ILE A 517 -16.46 13.23 1.89
C ILE A 517 -15.46 12.90 2.99
N ILE A 518 -14.64 11.86 2.84
CA ILE A 518 -13.61 11.53 3.85
C ILE A 518 -12.65 12.69 4.01
N TRP A 519 -12.17 13.25 2.90
CA TRP A 519 -11.17 14.31 2.91
C TRP A 519 -11.67 15.55 3.66
N THR A 520 -12.93 15.95 3.41
CA THR A 520 -13.57 17.06 4.13
C THR A 520 -13.77 16.72 5.61
N PHE A 521 -14.17 15.48 5.91
CA PHE A 521 -14.35 15.04 7.28
C PHE A 521 -13.06 15.01 8.09
N ASN A 522 -11.95 14.58 7.47
CA ASN A 522 -10.61 14.61 8.07
C ASN A 522 -10.17 16.03 8.43
N TRP A 523 -10.53 17.01 7.60
CA TRP A 523 -10.28 18.43 7.92
C TRP A 523 -11.15 18.94 9.07
N ILE A 524 -12.43 18.58 9.10
CA ILE A 524 -13.34 18.99 10.18
C ILE A 524 -12.90 18.41 11.53
N LYS A 525 -12.39 17.18 11.54
CA LYS A 525 -11.91 16.47 12.74
C LYS A 525 -10.39 16.55 12.93
N TYR A 526 -9.73 17.48 12.25
CA TYR A 526 -8.29 17.62 12.40
C TYR A 526 -7.95 17.99 13.85
N GLU A 527 -7.18 17.14 14.50
CA GLU A 527 -6.58 17.40 15.80
C GLU A 527 -5.05 17.35 15.66
N PRO A 528 -4.31 18.23 16.35
CA PRO A 528 -2.86 18.16 16.39
C PRO A 528 -2.38 16.77 16.78
N VAL A 529 -1.37 16.26 16.06
CA VAL A 529 -0.77 14.95 16.36
C VAL A 529 -0.26 14.93 17.81
N LYS A 530 -0.41 13.78 18.47
CA LYS A 530 0.07 13.50 19.84
C LYS A 530 0.70 12.12 19.89
N TYR A 531 1.62 11.91 20.83
CA TYR A 531 2.20 10.60 21.12
C TYR A 531 1.99 10.25 22.59
N GLY A 532 1.01 9.39 22.89
CA GLY A 532 0.54 9.19 24.25
C GLY A 532 0.09 10.51 24.87
N ASN A 533 0.70 10.90 25.99
CA ASN A 533 0.43 12.17 26.67
C ASN A 533 1.32 13.33 26.19
N TYR A 534 2.24 13.09 25.25
CA TYR A 534 3.13 14.12 24.72
C TYR A 534 2.44 14.93 23.62
N GLU A 535 2.37 16.24 23.82
CA GLU A 535 1.88 17.20 22.83
C GLU A 535 3.05 17.79 22.04
N PHE A 536 2.95 17.73 20.71
CA PHE A 536 4.02 18.20 19.85
C PHE A 536 4.06 19.73 19.78
N PRO A 537 5.26 20.35 19.89
CA PRO A 537 5.40 21.79 19.75
C PRO A 537 5.04 22.24 18.33
N VAL A 538 4.64 23.51 18.18
CA VAL A 538 4.19 24.08 16.90
C VAL A 538 5.24 23.90 15.79
N GLY A 539 6.52 24.05 16.10
CA GLY A 539 7.61 23.84 15.13
C GLY A 539 7.64 22.42 14.56
N ALA A 540 7.37 21.41 15.38
CA ALA A 540 7.32 20.02 14.95
C ALA A 540 6.09 19.74 14.07
N GLN A 541 4.94 20.38 14.37
CA GLN A 541 3.75 20.29 13.52
C GLN A 541 3.95 20.98 12.16
N LEU A 542 4.60 22.15 12.15
CA LEU A 542 4.96 22.85 10.90
C LEU A 542 5.90 22.00 10.04
N PHE A 543 6.89 21.35 10.66
CA PHE A 543 7.76 20.41 9.99
C PHE A 543 6.98 19.23 9.38
N GLY A 544 6.00 18.69 10.11
CA GLY A 544 5.08 17.68 9.58
C GLY A 544 4.31 18.14 8.35
N TRP A 545 3.75 19.35 8.37
CA TRP A 545 3.10 19.94 7.20
C TRP A 545 4.06 20.14 6.02
N CYS A 546 5.32 20.49 6.26
CA CYS A 546 6.33 20.53 5.20
C CYS A 546 6.49 19.16 4.54
N ILE A 547 6.57 18.07 5.31
CA ILE A 547 6.64 16.69 4.78
C ILE A 547 5.42 16.38 3.90
N ALA A 548 4.21 16.68 4.39
CA ALA A 548 2.98 16.46 3.62
C ALA A 548 2.99 17.26 2.30
N LEU A 549 3.49 18.50 2.33
CA LEU A 549 3.57 19.37 1.16
C LEU A 549 4.59 18.89 0.13
N VAL A 550 5.68 18.20 0.51
CA VAL A 550 6.66 17.66 -0.47
C VAL A 550 5.97 16.75 -1.48
N SER A 551 5.04 15.88 -1.05
CA SER A 551 4.29 15.02 -1.96
C SER A 551 3.15 15.78 -2.66
N ILE A 552 2.37 16.59 -1.93
CA ILE A 552 1.19 17.28 -2.49
C ILE A 552 1.59 18.31 -3.57
N VAL A 553 2.66 19.07 -3.35
CA VAL A 553 3.13 20.12 -4.29
C VAL A 553 3.68 19.53 -5.59
N ALA A 554 4.07 18.26 -5.61
CA ALA A 554 4.47 17.58 -6.84
C ALA A 554 3.35 17.56 -7.90
N ILE A 555 2.07 17.59 -7.49
CA ILE A 555 0.90 17.62 -8.38
C ILE A 555 0.85 18.93 -9.19
N PRO A 556 0.73 20.13 -8.58
CA PRO A 556 0.72 21.38 -9.32
C PRO A 556 2.05 21.67 -10.03
N LEU A 557 3.20 21.33 -9.43
CA LEU A 557 4.50 21.49 -10.11
C LEU A 557 4.60 20.62 -11.37
N GLY A 558 4.14 19.37 -11.30
CA GLY A 558 4.07 18.47 -12.45
C GLY A 558 3.16 19.00 -13.55
N ALA A 559 2.03 19.61 -13.19
CA ALA A 559 1.12 20.25 -14.14
C ALA A 559 1.78 21.46 -14.84
N ILE A 560 2.39 22.37 -14.07
CA ILE A 560 3.11 23.53 -14.61
C ILE A 560 4.25 23.09 -15.54
N HIS A 561 5.07 22.13 -15.09
CA HIS A 561 6.18 21.59 -15.88
C HIS A 561 5.71 21.02 -17.22
N THR A 562 4.61 20.27 -17.20
CA THR A 562 4.04 19.66 -18.41
C THR A 562 3.51 20.72 -19.36
N ILE A 563 2.77 21.72 -18.87
CA ILE A 563 2.24 22.80 -19.70
C ILE A 563 3.39 23.56 -20.38
N ILE A 564 4.48 23.87 -19.67
CA ILE A 564 5.63 24.59 -20.23
C ILE A 564 6.26 23.81 -21.39
N LYS A 565 6.47 22.50 -21.21
CA LYS A 565 7.13 21.62 -22.19
C LYS A 565 6.24 21.21 -23.37
N THR A 566 4.93 21.24 -23.21
CA THR A 566 4.00 20.82 -24.27
C THR A 566 4.08 21.80 -25.45
N PRO A 567 4.21 21.32 -26.70
CA PRO A 567 4.20 22.18 -27.87
C PRO A 567 2.81 22.83 -28.03
N GLY A 568 2.78 24.13 -28.33
CA GLY A 568 1.56 24.90 -28.54
C GLY A 568 1.87 26.39 -28.61
N LYS A 569 1.12 27.14 -29.41
CA LYS A 569 1.34 28.58 -29.61
C LYS A 569 0.81 29.40 -28.44
N ASN A 570 -0.32 28.99 -27.87
CA ASN A 570 -1.00 29.68 -26.79
C ASN A 570 -1.14 28.78 -25.54
N PHE A 571 -1.28 29.38 -24.36
CA PHE A 571 -1.46 28.65 -23.10
C PHE A 571 -2.65 27.67 -23.15
N SER A 572 -3.77 28.09 -23.73
CA SER A 572 -4.97 27.23 -23.88
C SER A 572 -4.67 25.97 -24.71
N GLU A 573 -3.95 26.11 -25.83
CA GLU A 573 -3.57 24.98 -26.68
C GLU A 573 -2.63 24.01 -25.95
N LYS A 574 -1.65 24.55 -25.21
CA LYS A 574 -0.74 23.75 -24.36
C LYS A 574 -1.52 23.00 -23.28
N PHE A 575 -2.47 23.67 -22.62
CA PHE A 575 -3.31 23.06 -21.59
C PHE A 575 -4.17 21.92 -22.15
N PHE A 576 -4.94 22.14 -23.21
CA PHE A 576 -5.76 21.09 -23.82
C PHE A 576 -4.93 19.94 -24.41
N THR A 577 -3.74 20.22 -24.91
CA THR A 577 -2.83 19.18 -25.40
C THR A 577 -2.26 18.35 -24.25
N SER A 578 -1.95 18.97 -23.10
CA SER A 578 -1.47 18.26 -21.90
C SER A 578 -2.52 17.34 -21.25
N LEU A 579 -3.81 17.55 -21.54
CA LEU A 579 -4.89 16.67 -21.12
C LEU A 579 -5.03 15.42 -22.00
N LYS A 580 -4.47 15.44 -23.22
CA LYS A 580 -4.58 14.30 -24.14
C LYS A 580 -3.60 13.19 -23.73
N PRO A 581 -4.05 11.92 -23.69
CA PRO A 581 -3.15 10.81 -23.46
C PRO A 581 -2.11 10.70 -24.58
N THR A 582 -0.89 10.34 -24.20
CA THR A 582 0.22 10.07 -25.13
C THR A 582 0.33 8.59 -25.48
N ILE A 583 -0.41 7.72 -24.78
CA ILE A 583 -0.56 6.31 -25.17
C ILE A 583 -1.66 6.18 -26.22
N LEU A 584 -1.33 5.54 -27.35
CA LEU A 584 -2.30 5.15 -28.36
C LEU A 584 -3.24 4.10 -27.76
N ASP A 585 -4.52 4.18 -28.12
CA ASP A 585 -5.44 3.09 -27.79
C ASP A 585 -4.98 1.81 -28.48
N ILE A 586 -5.32 0.64 -27.92
CA ILE A 586 -4.87 -0.66 -28.46
C ILE A 586 -5.29 -0.80 -29.93
N ASP A 587 -6.46 -0.28 -30.28
CA ASP A 587 -7.05 -0.23 -31.62
C ASP A 587 -6.23 0.59 -32.63
N GLN A 588 -5.37 1.49 -32.14
CA GLN A 588 -4.58 2.44 -32.93
C GLN A 588 -3.10 2.02 -33.03
N THR A 589 -2.72 0.88 -32.43
CA THR A 589 -1.36 0.35 -32.57
C THR A 589 -1.17 -0.32 -33.95
N PRO A 590 -0.02 -0.13 -34.63
CA PRO A 590 0.21 -0.68 -35.97
C PRO A 590 -0.03 -2.19 -36.06
N HIS A 591 -0.53 -2.63 -37.22
CA HIS A 591 -1.07 -3.97 -37.52
C HIS A 591 -0.18 -5.19 -37.18
N GLU A 592 1.10 -4.99 -36.88
CA GLU A 592 2.03 -6.05 -36.48
C GLU A 592 1.67 -6.69 -35.12
N TYR A 593 0.95 -5.96 -34.24
CA TYR A 593 0.43 -6.51 -32.97
C TYR A 593 -0.91 -7.24 -33.11
N VAL A 594 -1.57 -7.15 -34.27
CA VAL A 594 -2.94 -7.64 -34.48
C VAL A 594 -2.97 -9.08 -35.01
N THR A 595 -1.93 -9.52 -35.72
CA THR A 595 -1.90 -10.81 -36.43
C THR A 595 -2.01 -12.03 -35.51
N THR A 596 -1.52 -11.97 -34.27
CA THR A 596 -1.66 -13.09 -33.31
C THR A 596 -2.97 -13.09 -32.51
N LYS A 597 -3.78 -12.01 -32.56
CA LYS A 597 -5.03 -11.89 -31.78
C LYS A 597 -6.31 -12.03 -32.61
N VAL A 598 -6.24 -11.96 -33.94
CA VAL A 598 -7.41 -12.19 -34.83
C VAL A 598 -7.96 -13.62 -34.68
N ASP A 599 -7.14 -14.59 -34.28
CA ASP A 599 -7.60 -15.97 -34.03
C ASP A 599 -8.52 -16.11 -32.81
N ASN A 600 -8.33 -15.29 -31.77
CA ASN A 600 -9.24 -15.28 -30.62
C ASN A 600 -10.57 -14.60 -30.96
N ARG A 601 -10.55 -13.61 -31.86
CA ARG A 601 -11.76 -12.97 -32.40
C ARG A 601 -12.55 -13.92 -33.30
N ALA A 602 -11.86 -14.73 -34.12
CA ALA A 602 -12.47 -15.77 -34.93
C ALA A 602 -13.10 -16.89 -34.07
N LYS A 603 -12.44 -17.29 -32.96
CA LYS A 603 -12.98 -18.29 -32.02
C LYS A 603 -14.21 -17.80 -31.25
N PHE A 604 -14.24 -16.54 -30.79
CA PHE A 604 -15.40 -15.97 -30.10
C PHE A 604 -16.60 -15.75 -31.02
N ILE A 605 -16.37 -15.36 -32.28
CA ILE A 605 -17.44 -15.22 -33.29
C ILE A 605 -17.95 -16.58 -33.76
N LYS A 606 -17.09 -17.61 -33.82
CA LYS A 606 -17.52 -19.00 -34.14
C LYS A 606 -18.30 -19.65 -33.00
N SER A 607 -17.97 -19.41 -31.72
CA SER A 607 -18.71 -20.04 -30.61
C SER A 607 -20.12 -19.47 -30.41
N ASN A 608 -20.36 -18.22 -30.82
CA ASN A 608 -21.66 -17.55 -30.66
C ASN A 608 -22.55 -17.57 -31.91
N LYS A 609 -22.16 -18.30 -32.97
CA LYS A 609 -22.96 -18.45 -34.20
C LYS A 609 -23.55 -19.85 -34.41
N THR A 610 -23.42 -20.76 -33.46
CA THR A 610 -23.97 -22.12 -33.55
C THR A 610 -24.84 -22.45 -32.33
N THR A 611 -25.95 -21.74 -32.17
CA THR A 611 -27.18 -22.26 -31.52
C THR A 611 -28.37 -21.40 -31.96
N PRO A 612 -29.14 -21.83 -32.96
CA PRO A 612 -30.53 -21.41 -33.10
C PRO A 612 -31.36 -22.38 -32.26
N GLU A 613 -31.51 -22.11 -30.95
CA GLU A 613 -32.55 -22.79 -30.17
C GLU A 613 -33.75 -21.87 -30.09
N THR A 614 -34.72 -22.21 -30.94
CA THR A 614 -36.13 -21.92 -30.74
C THR A 614 -36.54 -22.62 -29.44
N ILE A 615 -36.98 -21.87 -28.42
CA ILE A 615 -37.76 -22.45 -27.33
C ILE A 615 -39.02 -21.61 -27.17
N VAL A 616 -40.13 -22.28 -27.46
CA VAL A 616 -41.50 -21.93 -27.15
C VAL A 616 -41.81 -22.47 -25.75
N PHE A 617 -42.48 -21.63 -24.94
CA PHE A 617 -42.84 -21.73 -23.51
C PHE A 617 -41.72 -21.57 -22.48
#